data_AF-A0AA95MHX5-F1
#
_entry.id   AF-A0AA95MHX5-F1
#
_cell.length_a   1.000
_cell.length_b   1.000
_cell.length_c   1.000
_cell.angle_alpha   90.00
_cell.angle_beta   90.00
_cell.angle_gamma   90.00
#
_symmetry.space_group_name_H-M   'P 1'
#
loop_
_entity.id
_entity.type
_entity.pdbx_description
1 polymer ?
#
loop_
_entity_poly.entity_id
_entity_poly.type
_entity_poly.pdbx_seq_one_letter_code
_entity_poly.pdbx_strand_id
1 'polypeptide(L)'
;MNKVINMINPSSKVAGVSLLELKNAEKALGATFPEEYKELFLETNGAKFGDWTLFPIQTKERSALTIDIVKQNYENRPKNVPSDMICIGENINGDKLCYRIRKRFMQELIFLWNEKTGISDCKASTLSQFIDWYVPKVNTNKPLTVGTFTVDSGKLIVTDPCYQVDEEDLQIILSNVKNGKWKASITYTDEEVVESLIVFHGEKKPSGKWHDCDKTIAVDSAQAGIFDLAVFGRD
;
A
#
# COMPACT_ATOMS: atom_id res chain seq x y z
N MET A 1 -17.50 5.46 2.66
CA MET A 1 -17.06 4.63 1.51
C MET A 1 -16.06 5.25 0.52
N ASN A 2 -16.12 6.54 0.16
CA ASN A 2 -15.23 7.14 -0.86
C ASN A 2 -13.73 6.85 -0.68
N LYS A 3 -13.24 6.78 0.57
CA LYS A 3 -11.84 6.45 0.86
C LYS A 3 -11.46 5.05 0.33
N VAL A 4 -12.31 4.04 0.54
CA VAL A 4 -12.06 2.65 0.13
C VAL A 4 -12.04 2.50 -1.39
N ILE A 5 -12.96 3.15 -2.10
CA ILE A 5 -13.01 3.07 -3.58
C ILE A 5 -11.70 3.57 -4.19
N ASN A 6 -11.08 4.59 -3.59
CA ASN A 6 -9.80 5.09 -4.06
C ASN A 6 -8.64 4.12 -3.83
N MET A 7 -8.79 3.17 -2.92
CA MET A 7 -7.78 2.18 -2.54
C MET A 7 -7.89 0.88 -3.36
N ILE A 8 -9.00 0.68 -4.07
CA ILE A 8 -9.20 -0.47 -4.98
C ILE A 8 -8.35 -0.28 -6.24
N ASN A 9 -7.76 -1.37 -6.71
CA ASN A 9 -6.97 -1.39 -7.94
C ASN A 9 -7.78 -0.82 -9.12
N PRO A 10 -7.31 0.25 -9.80
CA PRO A 10 -8.04 0.91 -10.87
C PRO A 10 -8.47 -0.03 -12.00
N SER A 11 -7.67 -1.05 -12.32
CA SER A 11 -7.97 -2.03 -13.37
C SER A 11 -9.15 -2.96 -13.04
N SER A 12 -9.55 -3.03 -11.77
CA SER A 12 -10.68 -3.83 -11.30
C SER A 12 -11.95 -3.02 -11.09
N LYS A 13 -11.90 -1.69 -11.25
CA LYS A 13 -13.07 -0.83 -11.11
C LYS A 13 -14.02 -1.06 -12.29
N VAL A 14 -15.10 -1.74 -12.00
CA VAL A 14 -16.21 -1.97 -12.93
C VAL A 14 -17.50 -1.44 -12.32
N ALA A 15 -18.55 -1.32 -13.14
CA ALA A 15 -19.88 -0.98 -12.64
C ALA A 15 -20.29 -1.90 -11.47
N GLY A 16 -20.80 -1.29 -10.41
CA GLY A 16 -21.38 -1.99 -9.28
C GLY A 16 -22.67 -2.73 -9.65
N VAL A 17 -23.28 -3.33 -8.64
CA VAL A 17 -24.52 -4.12 -8.77
C VAL A 17 -25.73 -3.31 -8.31
N SER A 18 -26.91 -3.71 -8.76
CA SER A 18 -28.17 -3.15 -8.28
C SER A 18 -28.55 -3.67 -6.89
N LEU A 19 -29.41 -2.91 -6.18
CA LEU A 19 -30.01 -3.36 -4.93
C LEU A 19 -30.80 -4.67 -5.06
N LEU A 20 -31.39 -4.93 -6.24
CA LEU A 20 -32.09 -6.18 -6.51
C LEU A 20 -31.13 -7.37 -6.58
N GLU A 21 -29.98 -7.19 -7.22
CA GLU A 21 -28.93 -8.21 -7.30
C GLU A 21 -28.32 -8.52 -5.93
N LEU A 22 -28.08 -7.50 -5.10
CA LEU A 22 -27.69 -7.70 -3.70
C LEU A 22 -28.71 -8.55 -2.94
N LYS A 23 -29.99 -8.19 -2.98
CA LYS A 23 -31.06 -8.96 -2.30
C LYS A 23 -31.16 -10.40 -2.80
N ASN A 24 -30.96 -10.63 -4.09
CA ASN A 24 -30.97 -11.97 -4.66
C ASN A 24 -29.79 -12.80 -4.15
N ALA A 25 -28.59 -12.21 -4.07
CA ALA A 25 -27.41 -12.87 -3.51
C ALA A 25 -27.58 -13.17 -2.00
N GLU A 26 -28.09 -12.22 -1.22
CA GLU A 26 -28.40 -12.43 0.21
C GLU A 26 -29.39 -13.57 0.41
N LYS A 27 -30.46 -13.60 -0.40
CA LYS A 27 -31.46 -14.66 -0.37
C LYS A 27 -30.84 -16.01 -0.73
N ALA A 28 -29.97 -16.05 -1.74
CA ALA A 28 -29.29 -17.27 -2.15
C ALA A 28 -28.34 -17.79 -1.07
N LEU A 29 -27.59 -16.91 -0.41
CA LEU A 29 -26.68 -17.24 0.69
C LEU A 29 -27.40 -17.52 2.02
N GLY A 30 -28.67 -17.14 2.14
CA GLY A 30 -29.43 -17.23 3.38
C GLY A 30 -28.93 -16.28 4.47
N ALA A 31 -28.21 -15.21 4.10
CA ALA A 31 -27.63 -14.24 5.02
C ALA A 31 -27.60 -12.82 4.43
N THR A 32 -27.78 -11.81 5.27
CA THR A 32 -27.70 -10.39 4.89
C THR A 32 -26.28 -9.87 4.98
N PHE A 33 -25.88 -9.07 3.99
CA PHE A 33 -24.56 -8.45 3.94
C PHE A 33 -24.44 -7.29 4.95
N PRO A 34 -23.22 -7.01 5.46
CA PRO A 34 -22.95 -5.79 6.21
C PRO A 34 -23.15 -4.54 5.33
N GLU A 35 -23.44 -3.39 5.95
CA GLU A 35 -23.71 -2.16 5.20
C GLU A 35 -22.51 -1.73 4.35
N GLU A 36 -21.32 -1.75 4.93
CA GLU A 36 -20.07 -1.41 4.23
C GLU A 36 -19.83 -2.27 2.99
N TYR A 37 -20.14 -3.57 3.07
CA TYR A 37 -20.01 -4.47 1.93
C TYR A 37 -21.01 -4.13 0.83
N LYS A 38 -22.26 -3.79 1.18
CA LYS A 38 -23.27 -3.37 0.20
C LYS A 38 -22.88 -2.07 -0.47
N GLU A 39 -22.45 -1.06 0.29
CA GLU A 39 -22.01 0.21 -0.27
C GLU A 39 -20.85 0.01 -1.26
N LEU A 40 -19.88 -0.87 -0.93
CA LEU A 40 -18.81 -1.23 -1.85
C LEU A 40 -19.33 -1.87 -3.14
N PHE A 41 -20.25 -2.82 -3.04
CA PHE A 41 -20.76 -3.54 -4.21
C PHE A 41 -21.71 -2.73 -5.08
N LEU A 42 -22.40 -1.72 -4.52
CA LEU A 42 -23.16 -0.73 -5.29
C LEU A 42 -22.25 0.11 -6.19
N GLU A 43 -21.00 0.32 -5.77
CA GLU A 43 -20.02 1.16 -6.47
C GLU A 43 -19.15 0.34 -7.42
N THR A 44 -18.72 -0.87 -7.01
CA THR A 44 -17.93 -1.75 -7.85
C THR A 44 -18.06 -3.23 -7.49
N ASN A 45 -18.01 -4.11 -8.50
CA ASN A 45 -18.30 -5.53 -8.33
C ASN A 45 -17.04 -6.40 -8.50
N GLY A 46 -16.63 -7.10 -7.43
CA GLY A 46 -15.44 -7.96 -7.44
C GLY A 46 -14.12 -7.20 -7.32
N ALA A 47 -14.08 -6.21 -6.42
CA ALA A 47 -12.92 -5.34 -6.21
C ALA A 47 -11.62 -6.13 -5.94
N LYS A 48 -10.52 -5.66 -6.53
CA LYS A 48 -9.16 -6.14 -6.23
C LYS A 48 -8.40 -5.10 -5.41
N PHE A 49 -7.68 -5.54 -4.39
CA PHE A 49 -6.86 -4.66 -3.54
C PHE A 49 -5.67 -5.45 -2.99
N GLY A 50 -4.46 -4.91 -3.14
CA GLY A 50 -3.23 -5.70 -2.94
C GLY A 50 -3.30 -7.03 -3.70
N ASP A 51 -3.08 -8.12 -2.98
CA ASP A 51 -3.16 -9.50 -3.49
C ASP A 51 -4.55 -10.15 -3.34
N TRP A 52 -5.56 -9.39 -2.91
CA TRP A 52 -6.91 -9.89 -2.67
C TRP A 52 -7.85 -9.56 -3.81
N THR A 53 -8.77 -10.47 -4.09
CA THR A 53 -9.91 -10.29 -4.99
C THR A 53 -11.19 -10.68 -4.27
N LEU A 54 -12.17 -9.78 -4.19
CA LEU A 54 -13.51 -10.11 -3.68
C LEU A 54 -14.27 -10.93 -4.72
N PHE A 55 -15.03 -11.92 -4.27
CA PHE A 55 -15.89 -12.69 -5.16
C PHE A 55 -17.01 -11.78 -5.68
N PRO A 56 -17.19 -11.70 -7.00
CA PRO A 56 -18.23 -10.86 -7.58
C PRO A 56 -19.63 -11.40 -7.27
N ILE A 57 -20.62 -10.55 -7.45
CA ILE A 57 -22.04 -10.91 -7.48
C ILE A 57 -22.46 -11.07 -8.94
N GLN A 58 -23.16 -12.17 -9.25
CA GLN A 58 -23.72 -12.40 -10.58
C GLN A 58 -24.73 -11.31 -10.92
N THR A 59 -24.53 -10.65 -12.07
CA THR A 59 -25.47 -9.67 -12.63
C THR A 59 -26.21 -10.25 -13.82
N LYS A 60 -27.38 -9.70 -14.15
CA LYS A 60 -28.17 -10.17 -15.31
C LYS A 60 -27.56 -9.79 -16.66
N GLU A 61 -26.81 -8.70 -16.68
CA GLU A 61 -26.23 -8.12 -17.89
C GLU A 61 -24.94 -8.82 -18.34
N ARG A 62 -24.28 -9.53 -17.41
CA ARG A 62 -23.05 -10.28 -17.70
C ARG A 62 -23.37 -11.73 -17.99
N SER A 63 -22.55 -12.33 -18.86
CA SER A 63 -22.47 -13.77 -18.98
C SER A 63 -22.24 -14.42 -17.60
N ALA A 64 -22.69 -15.66 -17.45
CA ALA A 64 -22.53 -16.40 -16.20
C ALA A 64 -21.06 -16.39 -15.78
N LEU A 65 -20.78 -15.87 -14.59
CA LEU A 65 -19.43 -15.80 -14.04
C LEU A 65 -18.96 -17.21 -13.71
N THR A 66 -17.71 -17.52 -14.06
CA THR A 66 -17.09 -18.81 -13.69
C THR A 66 -17.02 -18.98 -12.18
N ILE A 67 -16.86 -17.87 -11.45
CA ILE A 67 -16.87 -17.82 -10.00
C ILE A 67 -17.60 -16.56 -9.52
N ASP A 68 -18.49 -16.73 -8.55
CA ASP A 68 -19.20 -15.66 -7.83
C ASP A 68 -19.36 -16.05 -6.36
N ILE A 69 -19.78 -15.12 -5.51
CA ILE A 69 -19.89 -15.36 -4.06
C ILE A 69 -20.83 -16.52 -3.72
N VAL A 70 -21.90 -16.74 -4.49
CA VAL A 70 -22.86 -17.83 -4.25
C VAL A 70 -22.21 -19.16 -4.65
N LYS A 71 -21.70 -19.27 -5.88
CA LYS A 71 -21.03 -20.49 -6.36
C LYS A 71 -19.84 -20.86 -5.48
N GLN A 72 -19.08 -19.87 -5.02
CA GLN A 72 -17.95 -20.11 -4.13
C GLN A 72 -18.37 -20.76 -2.81
N ASN A 73 -19.53 -20.39 -2.27
CA ASN A 73 -19.99 -20.88 -0.96
C ASN A 73 -20.84 -22.15 -1.04
N TYR A 74 -21.34 -22.54 -2.22
CA TYR A 74 -22.13 -23.74 -2.42
C TYR A 74 -21.42 -24.82 -3.24
N GLU A 75 -20.80 -24.46 -4.34
CA GLU A 75 -20.19 -25.40 -5.30
C GLU A 75 -18.69 -25.58 -5.01
N ASN A 76 -17.97 -24.46 -4.79
CA ASN A 76 -16.50 -24.45 -4.65
C ASN A 76 -16.05 -24.25 -3.19
N ARG A 77 -16.92 -24.57 -2.23
CA ARG A 77 -16.63 -24.33 -0.81
C ARG A 77 -15.49 -25.25 -0.34
N PRO A 78 -14.41 -24.71 0.26
CA PRO A 78 -13.37 -25.57 0.80
C PRO A 78 -13.90 -26.43 1.96
N LYS A 79 -13.50 -27.70 1.99
CA LYS A 79 -14.10 -28.75 2.85
C LYS A 79 -14.12 -28.42 4.35
N ASN A 80 -13.12 -27.69 4.82
CA ASN A 80 -12.91 -27.41 6.25
C ASN A 80 -13.24 -25.98 6.66
N VAL A 81 -14.01 -25.25 5.86
CA VAL A 81 -14.53 -23.92 6.25
C VAL A 81 -15.74 -24.12 7.15
N PRO A 82 -15.73 -23.61 8.41
CA PRO A 82 -16.85 -23.75 9.35
C PRO A 82 -18.18 -23.28 8.75
N SER A 83 -19.28 -23.98 9.05
CA SER A 83 -20.59 -23.73 8.42
C SER A 83 -21.15 -22.33 8.68
N ASP A 84 -20.69 -21.65 9.72
CA ASP A 84 -21.06 -20.28 10.06
C ASP A 84 -20.17 -19.24 9.35
N MET A 85 -19.33 -19.62 8.39
CA MET A 85 -18.48 -18.71 7.63
C MET A 85 -18.89 -18.61 6.17
N ILE A 86 -18.83 -17.41 5.60
CA ILE A 86 -19.02 -17.16 4.17
C ILE A 86 -17.72 -16.58 3.62
N CYS A 87 -17.15 -17.24 2.61
CA CYS A 87 -16.01 -16.73 1.88
C CYS A 87 -16.46 -15.59 0.96
N ILE A 88 -15.89 -14.41 1.14
CA ILE A 88 -16.21 -13.19 0.39
C ILE A 88 -15.10 -12.75 -0.56
N GLY A 89 -13.90 -13.31 -0.43
CA GLY A 89 -12.78 -13.07 -1.34
C GLY A 89 -11.67 -14.11 -1.19
N GLU A 90 -10.65 -13.96 -2.02
CA GLU A 90 -9.50 -14.85 -2.10
C GLU A 90 -8.22 -14.06 -2.34
N ASN A 91 -7.15 -14.50 -1.70
CA ASN A 91 -5.79 -14.04 -1.96
C ASN A 91 -5.15 -14.86 -3.09
N ILE A 92 -4.16 -14.32 -3.78
CA ILE A 92 -3.38 -15.05 -4.80
C ILE A 92 -2.81 -16.39 -4.33
N ASN A 93 -2.56 -16.55 -3.02
CA ASN A 93 -2.04 -17.78 -2.43
C ASN A 93 -3.13 -18.83 -2.12
N GLY A 94 -4.41 -18.51 -2.37
CA GLY A 94 -5.57 -19.38 -2.11
C GLY A 94 -6.24 -19.19 -0.76
N ASP A 95 -5.72 -18.31 0.12
CA ASP A 95 -6.35 -17.99 1.39
C ASP A 95 -7.71 -17.31 1.14
N LYS A 96 -8.69 -17.60 2.01
CA LYS A 96 -10.04 -17.05 1.88
C LYS A 96 -10.29 -15.97 2.92
N LEU A 97 -10.90 -14.88 2.46
CA LEU A 97 -11.44 -13.83 3.28
C LEU A 97 -12.88 -14.19 3.65
N CYS A 98 -13.25 -14.16 4.92
CA CYS A 98 -14.54 -14.65 5.39
C CYS A 98 -15.27 -13.66 6.31
N TYR A 99 -16.60 -13.64 6.21
CA TYR A 99 -17.48 -13.14 7.26
C TYR A 99 -18.06 -14.30 8.07
N ARG A 100 -18.30 -14.06 9.36
CA ARG A 100 -19.07 -14.97 10.21
C ARG A 100 -20.56 -14.63 10.16
N ILE A 101 -21.42 -15.62 9.95
CA ILE A 101 -22.88 -15.49 10.04
C ILE A 101 -23.34 -15.77 11.47
N ARG A 102 -24.19 -14.89 12.01
CA ARG A 102 -25.03 -15.18 13.18
C ARG A 102 -26.47 -14.76 12.95
N LYS A 103 -27.41 -15.68 13.19
CA LYS A 103 -28.86 -15.43 12.99
C LYS A 103 -29.19 -14.84 11.61
N ARG A 104 -28.50 -15.33 10.55
CA ARG A 104 -28.59 -14.83 9.16
C ARG A 104 -27.99 -13.44 8.91
N PHE A 105 -27.30 -12.85 9.86
CA PHE A 105 -26.54 -11.62 9.64
C PHE A 105 -25.06 -11.96 9.47
N MET A 106 -24.45 -11.54 8.38
CA MET A 106 -23.00 -11.49 8.30
C MET A 106 -22.51 -10.41 9.24
N GLN A 107 -21.71 -10.81 10.22
CA GLN A 107 -21.06 -9.88 11.12
C GLN A 107 -19.92 -9.21 10.35
N GLU A 108 -19.76 -7.91 10.53
CA GLU A 108 -18.73 -7.08 9.87
C GLU A 108 -17.30 -7.43 10.28
N LEU A 109 -17.13 -8.43 11.16
CA LEU A 109 -15.85 -8.97 11.58
C LEU A 109 -15.24 -9.83 10.48
N ILE A 110 -14.00 -9.51 10.13
CA ILE A 110 -13.24 -10.15 9.06
C ILE A 110 -12.39 -11.28 9.64
N PHE A 111 -12.46 -12.46 9.00
CA PHE A 111 -11.66 -13.64 9.31
C PHE A 111 -10.89 -14.10 8.08
N LEU A 112 -9.74 -14.74 8.31
CA LEU A 112 -9.02 -15.47 7.27
C LEU A 112 -9.14 -16.96 7.48
N TRP A 113 -9.32 -17.70 6.39
CA TRP A 113 -9.22 -19.15 6.35
C TRP A 113 -8.08 -19.58 5.44
N ASN A 114 -7.28 -20.54 5.89
CA ASN A 114 -6.35 -21.26 5.04
C ASN A 114 -6.38 -22.77 5.33
N GLU A 115 -5.91 -23.57 4.38
CA GLU A 115 -5.98 -25.03 4.47
C GLU A 115 -5.15 -25.61 5.63
N LYS A 116 -4.03 -24.96 5.96
CA LYS A 116 -3.05 -25.47 6.95
C LYS A 116 -3.49 -25.24 8.40
N THR A 117 -4.10 -24.09 8.68
CA THR A 117 -4.37 -23.61 10.05
C THR A 117 -5.86 -23.40 10.31
N GLY A 118 -6.71 -23.46 9.28
CA GLY A 118 -8.15 -23.26 9.41
C GLY A 118 -8.52 -21.78 9.54
N ILE A 119 -9.60 -21.50 10.29
CA ILE A 119 -10.04 -20.14 10.57
C ILE A 119 -9.10 -19.50 11.61
N SER A 120 -8.65 -18.29 11.31
CA SER A 120 -7.91 -17.42 12.23
C SER A 120 -8.82 -16.73 13.26
N ASP A 121 -8.21 -16.15 14.28
CA ASP A 121 -8.88 -15.13 15.10
C ASP A 121 -9.32 -13.94 14.24
N CYS A 122 -10.25 -13.15 14.78
CA CYS A 122 -10.74 -11.93 14.12
C CYS A 122 -9.57 -11.04 13.69
N LYS A 123 -9.49 -10.77 12.39
CA LYS A 123 -8.39 -9.97 11.80
C LYS A 123 -8.71 -8.50 11.81
N ALA A 124 -9.91 -8.11 11.38
CA ALA A 124 -10.30 -6.72 11.34
C ALA A 124 -11.76 -6.55 11.76
N SER A 125 -12.08 -5.36 12.26
CA SER A 125 -13.43 -5.00 12.70
C SER A 125 -14.33 -4.55 11.55
N THR A 126 -13.74 -4.17 10.41
CA THR A 126 -14.43 -3.76 9.19
C THR A 126 -13.63 -4.19 7.95
N LEU A 127 -14.29 -4.23 6.78
CA LEU A 127 -13.65 -4.48 5.49
C LEU A 127 -12.76 -3.30 5.08
N SER A 128 -13.14 -2.05 5.36
CA SER A 128 -12.27 -0.89 5.08
C SER A 128 -10.93 -1.02 5.79
N GLN A 129 -10.95 -1.40 7.08
CA GLN A 129 -9.73 -1.57 7.86
C GLN A 129 -8.86 -2.68 7.28
N PHE A 130 -9.47 -3.78 6.85
CA PHE A 130 -8.75 -4.86 6.19
C PHE A 130 -8.12 -4.39 4.86
N ILE A 131 -8.87 -3.70 4.01
CA ILE A 131 -8.37 -3.15 2.74
C ILE A 131 -7.18 -2.21 2.98
N ASP A 132 -7.26 -1.33 3.99
CA ASP A 132 -6.18 -0.39 4.36
C ASP A 132 -4.87 -1.06 4.75
N TRP A 133 -4.91 -2.24 5.35
CA TRP A 133 -3.70 -3.00 5.69
C TRP A 133 -3.02 -3.65 4.49
N TYR A 134 -3.78 -4.03 3.46
CA TYR A 134 -3.28 -4.84 2.34
C TYR A 134 -3.12 -4.05 1.04
N VAL A 135 -3.59 -2.81 0.97
CA VAL A 135 -3.30 -1.93 -0.15
C VAL A 135 -1.89 -1.36 0.03
N PRO A 136 -0.97 -1.52 -0.94
CA PRO A 136 0.32 -0.88 -0.90
C PRO A 136 0.13 0.61 -0.69
N LYS A 137 0.70 1.15 0.39
CA LYS A 137 0.48 2.54 0.78
C LYS A 137 1.03 3.54 -0.23
N VAL A 138 1.90 3.07 -1.15
CA VAL A 138 2.54 3.80 -2.26
C VAL A 138 1.76 5.03 -2.68
N ASN A 139 2.03 6.13 -1.99
CA ASN A 139 1.47 7.41 -2.36
C ASN A 139 2.26 7.89 -3.58
N THR A 140 1.72 7.65 -4.78
CA THR A 140 2.29 8.06 -6.07
C THR A 140 2.48 9.59 -6.20
N ASN A 141 2.08 10.36 -5.19
CA ASN A 141 2.22 11.81 -5.11
C ASN A 141 3.45 12.29 -4.31
N LYS A 142 4.15 11.42 -3.58
CA LYS A 142 5.39 11.86 -2.90
C LYS A 142 6.49 12.08 -3.94
N PRO A 143 7.12 13.26 -3.99
CA PRO A 143 8.12 13.56 -5.01
C PRO A 143 9.33 12.63 -4.84
N LEU A 144 9.66 11.89 -5.91
CA LEU A 144 10.89 11.11 -5.99
C LEU A 144 12.11 11.98 -6.27
N THR A 145 11.91 13.13 -6.93
CA THR A 145 12.95 14.14 -7.16
C THR A 145 12.73 15.28 -6.19
N VAL A 146 13.73 15.56 -5.35
CA VAL A 146 13.70 16.66 -4.39
C VAL A 146 14.01 17.98 -5.09
N GLY A 147 14.95 17.96 -6.04
CA GLY A 147 15.33 19.14 -6.79
C GLY A 147 16.70 19.02 -7.44
N THR A 148 17.25 20.17 -7.84
CA THR A 148 18.60 20.29 -8.39
C THR A 148 19.31 21.46 -7.74
N PHE A 149 20.61 21.33 -7.52
CA PHE A 149 21.47 22.38 -6.98
C PHE A 149 22.81 22.41 -7.73
N THR A 150 23.55 23.50 -7.60
CA THR A 150 24.86 23.66 -8.24
C THR A 150 25.96 23.52 -7.19
N VAL A 151 27.06 22.85 -7.58
CA VAL A 151 28.28 22.73 -6.78
C VAL A 151 29.38 23.50 -7.48
N ASP A 152 29.93 24.50 -6.81
CA ASP A 152 31.01 25.35 -7.30
C ASP A 152 32.33 25.13 -6.54
N SER A 153 32.26 24.68 -5.27
CA SER A 153 33.45 24.52 -4.43
C SER A 153 34.29 23.26 -4.71
N GLY A 154 33.75 22.30 -5.47
CA GLY A 154 34.33 20.96 -5.60
C GLY A 154 34.25 20.13 -4.31
N LYS A 155 33.44 20.57 -3.34
CA LYS A 155 33.21 19.90 -2.06
C LYS A 155 31.72 19.84 -1.73
N LEU A 156 31.28 18.70 -1.19
CA LEU A 156 29.96 18.56 -0.60
C LEU A 156 30.08 18.37 0.91
N ILE A 157 29.10 18.89 1.64
CA ILE A 157 28.90 18.60 3.06
C ILE A 157 27.57 17.86 3.23
N VAL A 158 27.60 16.76 3.98
CA VAL A 158 26.42 16.02 4.41
C VAL A 158 26.28 16.20 5.92
N THR A 159 25.20 16.84 6.34
CA THR A 159 25.03 17.26 7.75
C THR A 159 23.58 17.62 8.05
N ASP A 160 23.27 17.79 9.33
CA ASP A 160 22.08 18.50 9.80
C ASP A 160 22.26 20.01 9.53
N PRO A 161 21.27 20.70 8.92
CA PRO A 161 21.37 22.13 8.64
C PRO A 161 21.53 23.01 9.89
N CYS A 162 21.27 22.51 11.09
CA CYS A 162 21.49 23.25 12.33
C CYS A 162 22.95 23.25 12.81
N TYR A 163 23.82 22.40 12.26
CA TYR A 163 25.22 22.31 12.66
C TYR A 163 26.14 23.30 11.94
N GLN A 164 27.24 23.63 12.58
CA GLN A 164 28.29 24.49 12.02
C GLN A 164 29.39 23.65 11.35
N VAL A 165 30.10 24.26 10.39
CA VAL A 165 31.12 23.58 9.57
C VAL A 165 32.32 23.08 10.39
N ASP A 166 32.55 23.58 11.60
CA ASP A 166 33.63 23.16 12.48
C ASP A 166 33.28 21.94 13.36
N GLU A 167 32.04 21.45 13.31
CA GLU A 167 31.59 20.27 14.05
C GLU A 167 31.90 18.97 13.29
N GLU A 168 33.20 18.70 13.06
CA GLU A 168 33.70 17.63 12.18
C GLU A 168 33.15 16.23 12.50
N ASP A 169 32.83 15.94 13.76
CA ASP A 169 32.30 14.65 14.18
C ASP A 169 30.85 14.41 13.74
N LEU A 170 30.10 15.47 13.44
CA LEU A 170 28.67 15.40 13.12
C LEU A 170 28.37 15.42 11.61
N GLN A 171 29.40 15.59 10.78
CA GLN A 171 29.26 15.86 9.35
C GLN A 171 30.22 15.03 8.47
N ILE A 172 29.86 14.84 7.21
CA ILE A 172 30.74 14.24 6.20
C ILE A 172 31.11 15.29 5.16
N ILE A 173 32.41 15.54 4.98
CA ILE A 173 32.91 16.38 3.89
C ILE A 173 33.45 15.48 2.78
N LEU A 174 32.81 15.55 1.62
CA LEU A 174 33.25 14.87 0.40
C LEU A 174 34.06 15.84 -0.45
N SER A 175 35.36 15.60 -0.55
CA SER A 175 36.27 16.35 -1.42
C SER A 175 36.38 15.76 -2.82
N ASN A 176 36.86 16.55 -3.79
CA ASN A 176 37.09 16.13 -5.18
C ASN A 176 35.80 15.72 -5.92
N VAL A 177 34.67 16.33 -5.57
CA VAL A 177 33.43 16.14 -6.31
C VAL A 177 33.42 17.00 -7.58
N LYS A 178 32.58 16.63 -8.55
CA LYS A 178 32.44 17.39 -9.80
C LYS A 178 31.69 18.71 -9.57
N ASN A 179 32.25 19.79 -10.09
CA ASN A 179 31.53 21.06 -10.21
C ASN A 179 30.42 20.96 -11.25
N GLY A 180 29.35 21.73 -11.06
CA GLY A 180 28.22 21.82 -11.97
C GLY A 180 26.89 21.43 -11.31
N LYS A 181 25.92 21.03 -12.13
CA LYS A 181 24.54 20.75 -11.70
C LYS A 181 24.41 19.33 -11.15
N TRP A 182 23.84 19.22 -9.96
CA TRP A 182 23.51 17.98 -9.27
C TRP A 182 22.01 17.81 -9.13
N LYS A 183 21.55 16.56 -9.10
CA LYS A 183 20.16 16.19 -8.90
C LYS A 183 20.00 15.37 -7.64
N ALA A 184 18.97 15.69 -6.86
CA ALA A 184 18.63 15.02 -5.61
C ALA A 184 17.32 14.22 -5.77
N SER A 185 17.33 13.00 -5.24
CA SER A 185 16.17 12.09 -5.25
C SER A 185 16.07 11.35 -3.93
N ILE A 186 14.87 10.94 -3.55
CA ILE A 186 14.60 10.19 -2.32
C ILE A 186 13.89 8.87 -2.62
N THR A 187 14.19 7.84 -1.81
CA THR A 187 13.41 6.59 -1.75
C THR A 187 12.66 6.51 -0.43
N TYR A 188 11.63 5.69 -0.41
CA TYR A 188 10.77 5.48 0.76
C TYR A 188 10.70 4.00 1.08
N THR A 189 10.58 3.68 2.37
CA THR A 189 10.22 2.34 2.86
C THR A 189 8.77 2.02 2.47
N ASP A 190 8.36 0.75 2.64
CA ASP A 190 6.95 0.34 2.48
C ASP A 190 5.99 1.07 3.45
N GLU A 191 6.50 1.52 4.60
CA GLU A 191 5.77 2.35 5.58
C GLU A 191 5.79 3.86 5.26
N GLU A 192 6.32 4.23 4.10
CA GLU A 192 6.43 5.60 3.60
C GLU A 192 7.32 6.57 4.40
N VAL A 193 8.25 6.04 5.17
CA VAL A 193 9.35 6.81 5.79
C VAL A 193 10.46 7.00 4.76
N VAL A 194 11.14 8.15 4.78
CA VAL A 194 12.31 8.38 3.89
C VAL A 194 13.37 7.33 4.22
N GLU A 195 13.70 6.52 3.24
CA GLU A 195 14.69 5.45 3.36
C GLU A 195 16.08 5.93 2.93
N SER A 196 16.16 6.66 1.82
CA SER A 196 17.43 7.18 1.31
C SER A 196 17.28 8.55 0.64
N LEU A 197 18.32 9.39 0.80
CA LEU A 197 18.56 10.61 0.02
C LEU A 197 19.77 10.36 -0.89
N ILE A 198 19.57 10.54 -2.19
CA ILE A 198 20.54 10.21 -3.23
C ILE A 198 20.81 11.45 -4.07
N VAL A 199 22.07 11.86 -4.17
CA VAL A 199 22.51 12.93 -5.07
C VAL A 199 23.47 12.41 -6.13
N PHE A 200 23.40 12.96 -7.34
CA PHE A 200 24.34 12.65 -8.39
C PHE A 200 24.55 13.83 -9.35
N HIS A 201 25.75 13.90 -9.93
CA HIS A 201 26.11 14.91 -10.91
C HIS A 201 25.47 14.62 -12.28
N GLY A 202 24.79 15.62 -12.85
CA GLY A 202 24.11 15.55 -14.15
C GLY A 202 22.68 15.00 -14.08
N GLU A 203 22.12 14.64 -15.25
CA GLU A 203 20.70 14.29 -15.38
C GLU A 203 20.38 12.81 -15.10
N LYS A 204 21.37 11.92 -15.23
CA LYS A 204 21.19 10.47 -15.05
C LYS A 204 22.01 9.95 -13.88
N LYS A 205 21.38 9.12 -13.05
CA LYS A 205 22.05 8.41 -11.94
C LYS A 205 23.15 7.51 -12.52
N PRO A 206 24.40 7.60 -12.04
CA PRO A 206 25.48 6.77 -12.52
C PRO A 206 25.27 5.30 -12.12
N SER A 207 25.63 4.38 -13.01
CA SER A 207 25.74 2.95 -12.71
C SER A 207 27.14 2.68 -12.17
N GLY A 208 27.26 2.39 -10.88
CA GLY A 208 28.53 2.14 -10.21
C GLY A 208 28.33 1.43 -8.88
N LYS A 209 29.42 0.94 -8.31
CA LYS A 209 29.41 0.40 -6.95
C LYS A 209 29.44 1.56 -5.95
N TRP A 210 28.63 1.45 -4.90
CA TRP A 210 28.69 2.36 -3.77
C TRP A 210 29.84 1.97 -2.86
N HIS A 211 30.50 2.96 -2.29
CA HIS A 211 31.47 2.78 -1.23
C HIS A 211 30.82 3.22 0.08
N ASP A 212 30.83 2.33 1.08
CA ASP A 212 30.42 2.71 2.42
C ASP A 212 31.48 3.63 3.03
N CYS A 213 31.03 4.68 3.71
CA CYS A 213 31.90 5.64 4.38
C CYS A 213 32.02 5.37 5.89
N ASP A 214 31.38 4.33 6.43
CA ASP A 214 31.42 3.89 7.84
C ASP A 214 31.27 5.05 8.86
N LYS A 215 30.61 6.14 8.46
CA LYS A 215 30.41 7.35 9.27
C LYS A 215 28.92 7.64 9.39
N THR A 216 28.43 7.61 10.62
CA THR A 216 27.06 7.99 10.96
C THR A 216 26.97 9.51 11.08
N ILE A 217 25.90 10.09 10.56
CA ILE A 217 25.59 11.51 10.69
C ILE A 217 24.55 11.65 11.80
N ALA A 218 24.84 12.49 12.79
CA ALA A 218 23.87 12.82 13.82
C ALA A 218 22.83 13.79 13.24
N VAL A 219 21.57 13.68 13.67
CA VAL A 219 20.48 14.56 13.22
C VAL A 219 19.65 14.92 14.44
N ASP A 220 19.51 16.21 14.71
CA ASP A 220 18.80 16.76 15.87
C ASP A 220 17.57 17.57 15.42
N SER A 221 17.62 18.20 14.26
CA SER A 221 16.49 18.97 13.67
C SER A 221 15.46 18.11 12.93
N ALA A 222 15.63 16.79 12.96
CA ALA A 222 14.94 15.83 12.10
C ALA A 222 15.16 16.07 10.59
N GLN A 223 16.23 16.78 10.21
CA GLN A 223 16.62 17.03 8.84
C GLN A 223 18.07 16.64 8.58
N ALA A 224 18.31 15.96 7.46
CA ALA A 224 19.64 15.73 6.93
C ALA A 224 19.69 16.23 5.48
N GLY A 225 20.74 16.95 5.13
CA GLY A 225 20.90 17.55 3.82
C GLY A 225 22.28 17.33 3.21
N ILE A 226 22.36 17.61 1.91
CA ILE A 226 23.61 17.57 1.16
C ILE A 226 23.75 18.92 0.47
N PHE A 227 24.82 19.64 0.78
CA PHE A 227 25.00 21.04 0.39
C PHE A 227 26.36 21.25 -0.27
N ASP A 228 26.46 22.28 -1.11
CA ASP A 228 27.77 22.82 -1.49
C ASP A 228 28.39 23.49 -0.28
N LEU A 229 29.61 23.09 0.07
CA LEU A 229 30.36 23.65 1.19
C LEU A 229 30.55 25.18 1.07
N ALA A 230 30.57 25.74 -0.14
CA ALA A 230 30.71 27.20 -0.32
C ALA A 230 29.44 28.00 0.07
N VAL A 231 28.28 27.35 0.12
CA VAL A 231 26.98 27.99 0.36
C VAL A 231 26.41 27.63 1.73
N PHE A 232 26.76 26.46 2.26
CA PHE A 232 26.28 25.98 3.56
C PHE A 232 26.51 26.98 4.69
N GLY A 233 25.47 27.26 5.47
CA GLY A 233 25.49 28.19 6.61
C GLY A 233 25.56 29.68 6.24
N ARG A 234 25.34 30.04 4.97
CA ARG A 234 25.40 31.43 4.47
C ARG A 234 24.04 32.03 4.07
N ASP A 235 22.96 31.28 4.28
CA ASP A 235 21.58 31.73 4.11
C ASP A 235 21.00 32.32 5.41
#